data_AF-A0A9K3Q6J2-F1
#
_entry.id   AF-A0A9K3Q6J2-F1
#
_cell.length_a   1.000
_cell.length_b   1.000
_cell.length_c   1.000
_cell.angle_alpha   90.00
_cell.angle_beta   90.00
_cell.angle_gamma   90.00
#
_symmetry.space_group_name_H-M   'P 1'
#
loop_
_entity.id
_entity.type
_entity.pdbx_description
1 polymer ?
#
loop_
_entity_poly.entity_id
_entity_poly.type
_entity_poly.pdbx_seq_one_letter_code
_entity_poly.pdbx_strand_id
1 'polypeptide(L)'
;MSLSTQQQEKKDNYDDQSFPKCCADFWKSCEKLITETSQHGFLTRMVDGSLPQSNFQYYVVQDALYLQDFGDCLRRLSKSAGNQSDAERLEQFAIGAEEAELALHRSFFQQWNISATGVEQMPNCLLYTSYMKRIVTTRPHAQGLAVLLPCFWVYQHVGQCMLELRSNLADSVRRPPQYDAWIDMYGGDDFAKEVKEYIAMVDAECQLILQNEEPDSAKKQLQEMQRHFFMSCKLEHMFWDQALHRMEWPTIGVLMRILSILGTGNPNGDSFCDYERLSRFLSVCMT
;
A
#
# COMPACT_ATOMS: atom_id res chain seq x y z
N MET A 1 -34.57 26.65 23.16
CA MET A 1 -35.25 25.33 23.27
C MET A 1 -35.91 25.07 21.93
N SER A 2 -35.11 24.68 20.93
CA SER A 2 -34.75 23.30 20.55
C SER A 2 -35.61 22.82 19.37
N LEU A 3 -35.32 23.38 18.20
CA LEU A 3 -35.66 22.82 16.90
C LEU A 3 -34.49 21.90 16.51
N SER A 4 -34.51 20.65 16.97
CA SER A 4 -33.46 19.67 16.65
C SER A 4 -34.03 18.26 16.72
N THR A 5 -34.85 17.88 15.74
CA THR A 5 -35.32 16.49 15.61
C THR A 5 -35.64 16.09 14.17
N GLN A 6 -34.96 16.65 13.17
CA GLN A 6 -35.16 16.26 11.75
C GLN A 6 -33.86 16.04 10.96
N GLN A 7 -32.72 15.81 11.63
CA GLN A 7 -31.45 15.51 10.93
C GLN A 7 -30.73 14.25 11.43
N GLN A 8 -31.47 13.29 12.00
CA GLN A 8 -30.90 12.03 12.47
C GLN A 8 -31.63 10.84 11.84
N GLU A 9 -31.70 10.75 10.52
CA GLU A 9 -32.19 9.54 9.83
C GLU A 9 -31.77 9.53 8.35
N LYS A 10 -30.48 9.32 8.11
CA LYS A 10 -30.00 8.61 6.92
C LYS A 10 -29.30 7.36 7.41
N LYS A 11 -30.11 6.32 7.63
CA LYS A 11 -29.64 4.95 7.83
C LYS A 11 -29.08 4.46 6.51
N ASP A 12 -27.79 4.15 6.48
CA ASP A 12 -27.22 3.26 5.47
C ASP A 12 -27.89 1.90 5.63
N ASN A 13 -28.76 1.57 4.68
CA ASN A 13 -29.52 0.34 4.67
C ASN A 13 -28.63 -0.77 4.09
N TYR A 14 -27.84 -1.40 4.96
CA TYR A 14 -27.05 -2.61 4.66
C TYR A 14 -27.30 -3.67 5.75
N ASP A 15 -28.59 -3.93 6.00
CA ASP A 15 -29.06 -4.84 7.03
C ASP A 15 -29.89 -5.95 6.37
N ASP A 16 -29.20 -6.83 5.64
CA ASP A 16 -29.67 -8.21 5.45
C ASP A 16 -28.94 -9.08 6.48
N GLN A 17 -29.67 -9.51 7.51
CA GLN A 17 -29.18 -10.06 8.78
C GLN A 17 -29.05 -11.60 8.80
N SER A 18 -28.90 -12.29 7.66
CA SER A 18 -28.88 -13.77 7.69
C SER A 18 -27.51 -14.43 7.66
N PHE A 19 -26.39 -13.69 7.50
CA PHE A 19 -25.07 -14.29 7.36
C PHE A 19 -23.95 -13.59 8.17
N PRO A 20 -22.91 -14.32 8.62
CA PRO A 20 -21.76 -13.73 9.29
C PRO A 20 -20.99 -12.77 8.36
N LYS A 21 -20.65 -11.58 8.86
CA LYS A 21 -19.78 -10.62 8.17
C LYS A 21 -18.32 -10.92 8.54
N CYS A 22 -17.70 -11.89 7.88
CA CYS A 22 -16.33 -12.32 8.18
C CYS A 22 -15.31 -11.19 8.09
N CYS A 23 -15.48 -10.25 7.15
CA CYS A 23 -14.64 -9.06 7.05
C CYS A 23 -14.68 -8.20 8.33
N ALA A 24 -15.83 -8.11 9.01
CA ALA A 24 -15.93 -7.40 10.28
C ALA A 24 -15.06 -8.07 11.38
N ASP A 25 -15.02 -9.40 11.41
CA ASP A 25 -14.15 -10.14 12.32
C ASP A 25 -12.67 -10.00 11.94
N PHE A 26 -12.35 -9.91 10.65
CA PHE A 26 -11.00 -9.64 10.18
C PHE A 26 -10.53 -8.26 10.64
N TRP A 27 -11.34 -7.22 10.43
CA TRP A 27 -11.05 -5.87 10.90
C TRP A 27 -10.86 -5.81 12.41
N LYS A 28 -11.81 -6.37 13.17
CA LYS A 28 -11.76 -6.43 14.63
C LYS A 28 -10.48 -7.09 15.15
N SER A 29 -9.96 -8.10 14.46
CA SER A 29 -8.71 -8.77 14.87
C SER A 29 -7.46 -7.87 14.82
N CYS A 30 -7.52 -6.76 14.07
CA CYS A 30 -6.39 -5.84 13.88
C CYS A 30 -6.73 -4.38 14.20
N GLU A 31 -7.89 -4.11 14.79
CA GLU A 31 -8.40 -2.78 15.13
C GLU A 31 -7.36 -1.91 15.88
N LYS A 32 -6.64 -2.51 16.83
CA LYS A 32 -5.57 -1.80 17.57
C LYS A 32 -4.45 -1.32 16.66
N LEU A 33 -3.97 -2.19 15.76
CA LEU A 33 -2.93 -1.86 14.79
C LEU A 33 -3.40 -0.80 13.81
N ILE A 34 -4.65 -0.89 13.35
CA ILE A 34 -5.21 0.10 12.42
C ILE A 34 -5.36 1.46 13.11
N THR A 35 -5.80 1.48 14.37
CA THR A 35 -5.88 2.71 15.18
C THR A 35 -4.50 3.35 15.35
N GLU A 36 -3.47 2.56 15.61
CA GLU A 36 -2.08 3.07 15.64
C GLU A 36 -1.62 3.57 14.26
N THR A 37 -2.01 2.88 13.20
CA THR A 37 -1.65 3.22 11.82
C THR A 37 -2.33 4.51 11.36
N SER A 38 -3.59 4.78 11.71
CA SER A 38 -4.28 6.03 11.35
C SER A 38 -3.67 7.27 12.04
N GLN A 39 -2.93 7.06 13.12
CA GLN A 39 -2.19 8.10 13.85
C GLN A 39 -0.70 8.14 13.46
N HIS A 40 -0.28 7.38 12.44
CA HIS A 40 1.12 7.27 12.07
C HIS A 40 1.72 8.63 11.70
N GLY A 41 2.99 8.83 12.06
CA GLY A 41 3.70 10.11 11.88
C GLY A 41 3.78 10.58 10.43
N PHE A 42 3.83 9.65 9.47
CA PHE A 42 3.78 10.00 8.04
C PHE A 42 2.45 10.69 7.67
N LEU A 43 1.33 10.08 8.05
CA LEU A 43 -0.03 10.54 7.69
C LEU A 43 -0.37 11.84 8.41
N THR A 44 -0.15 11.91 9.72
CA THR A 44 -0.42 13.12 10.51
C THR A 44 0.39 14.31 10.00
N ARG A 45 1.66 14.10 9.60
CA ARG A 45 2.49 15.15 8.99
C ARG A 45 2.07 15.56 7.58
N MET A 46 1.41 14.68 6.82
CA MET A 46 0.75 15.11 5.58
C MET A 46 -0.41 16.06 5.90
N VAL A 47 -1.19 15.76 6.95
CA VAL A 47 -2.36 16.54 7.39
C VAL A 47 -2.03 17.80 8.19
N ASP A 48 -0.82 17.98 8.70
CA ASP A 48 -0.36 19.28 9.21
C ASP A 48 0.54 20.04 8.21
N GLY A 49 0.94 19.40 7.10
CA GLY A 49 1.77 19.98 6.06
C GLY A 49 3.27 19.98 6.37
N SER A 50 3.69 19.42 7.50
CA SER A 50 5.09 19.35 7.93
C SER A 50 5.88 18.17 7.34
N LEU A 51 5.21 17.23 6.63
CA LEU A 51 5.91 16.12 5.99
C LEU A 51 6.88 16.66 4.93
N PRO A 52 8.19 16.34 5.02
CA PRO A 52 9.14 16.77 4.00
C PRO A 52 8.77 16.20 2.64
N GLN A 53 8.82 17.02 1.59
CA GLN A 53 8.45 16.62 0.23
C GLN A 53 9.22 15.37 -0.23
N SER A 54 10.49 15.22 0.17
CA SER A 54 11.30 14.04 -0.16
C SER A 54 10.74 12.73 0.37
N ASN A 55 10.02 12.75 1.49
CA ASN A 55 9.39 11.56 2.07
C ASN A 55 8.17 11.16 1.26
N PHE A 56 7.36 12.15 0.85
CA PHE A 56 6.22 11.91 -0.02
C PHE A 56 6.66 11.45 -1.43
N GLN A 57 7.73 12.03 -1.97
CA GLN A 57 8.38 11.57 -3.19
C GLN A 57 8.82 10.10 -3.10
N TYR A 58 9.51 9.74 -2.02
CA TYR A 58 9.89 8.35 -1.75
C TYR A 58 8.65 7.43 -1.73
N TYR A 59 7.60 7.84 -1.01
CA TYR A 59 6.34 7.07 -0.92
C TYR A 59 5.74 6.85 -2.31
N VAL A 60 5.52 7.91 -3.08
CA VAL A 60 4.97 7.87 -4.45
C VAL A 60 5.76 6.91 -5.36
N VAL A 61 7.08 6.93 -5.26
CA VAL A 61 7.94 6.04 -6.05
C VAL A 61 7.76 4.57 -5.67
N GLN A 62 7.72 4.27 -4.37
CA GLN A 62 7.51 2.89 -3.90
C GLN A 62 6.07 2.41 -4.12
N ASP A 63 5.09 3.31 -4.00
CA ASP A 63 3.68 3.02 -4.23
C ASP A 63 3.41 2.67 -5.70
N ALA A 64 4.06 3.36 -6.65
CA ALA A 64 4.01 2.98 -8.06
C ALA A 64 4.47 1.54 -8.31
N LEU A 65 5.59 1.14 -7.69
CA LEU A 65 6.13 -0.23 -7.81
C LEU A 65 5.25 -1.26 -7.10
N TYR A 66 4.57 -0.87 -6.02
CA TYR A 66 3.60 -1.70 -5.32
C TYR A 66 2.36 -1.93 -6.18
N LEU A 67 1.78 -0.86 -6.75
CA LEU A 67 0.55 -0.92 -7.56
C LEU A 67 0.71 -1.78 -8.81
N GLN A 68 1.90 -1.80 -9.43
CA GLN A 68 2.19 -2.72 -10.53
C GLN A 68 2.00 -4.19 -10.12
N ASP A 69 2.61 -4.59 -9.00
CA ASP A 69 2.48 -5.96 -8.49
C ASP A 69 1.07 -6.25 -7.94
N PHE A 70 0.39 -5.23 -7.41
CA PHE A 70 -0.97 -5.33 -6.89
C PHE A 70 -2.00 -5.56 -8.01
N GLY A 71 -1.92 -4.78 -9.10
CA GLY A 71 -2.74 -4.96 -10.29
C GLY A 71 -2.56 -6.35 -10.89
N ASP A 72 -1.32 -6.84 -10.98
CA ASP A 72 -1.04 -8.21 -11.43
C ASP A 72 -1.66 -9.28 -10.52
N CYS A 73 -1.67 -9.05 -9.20
CA CYS A 73 -2.35 -9.94 -8.26
C CYS A 73 -3.86 -9.95 -8.47
N LEU A 74 -4.49 -8.79 -8.67
CA LEU A 74 -5.93 -8.69 -8.97
C LEU A 74 -6.29 -9.43 -10.26
N ARG A 75 -5.50 -9.28 -11.33
CA ARG A 75 -5.71 -10.03 -12.58
C ARG A 75 -5.59 -11.54 -12.42
N ARG A 76 -4.66 -12.00 -11.57
CA ARG A 76 -4.52 -13.44 -11.27
C ARG A 76 -5.75 -13.95 -10.54
N LEU A 77 -6.29 -13.18 -9.60
CA LEU A 77 -7.54 -13.52 -8.93
C LEU A 77 -8.71 -13.52 -9.92
N SER A 78 -8.83 -12.53 -10.80
CA SER A 78 -9.84 -12.48 -11.87
C SER A 78 -9.89 -13.80 -12.67
N LYS A 79 -8.72 -14.30 -13.10
CA LYS A 79 -8.60 -15.57 -13.87
C LYS A 79 -8.98 -16.83 -13.10
N SER A 80 -9.03 -16.76 -11.77
CA SER A 80 -9.36 -17.90 -10.88
C SER A 80 -10.69 -17.72 -10.16
N ALA A 81 -11.44 -16.65 -10.45
CA ALA A 81 -12.72 -16.38 -9.82
C ALA A 81 -13.74 -17.47 -10.16
N GLY A 82 -14.59 -17.80 -9.19
CA GLY A 82 -15.62 -18.83 -9.33
C GLY A 82 -16.80 -18.45 -10.22
N ASN A 83 -16.94 -17.16 -10.57
CA ASN A 83 -18.00 -16.65 -11.43
C ASN A 83 -17.52 -15.46 -12.28
N GLN A 84 -18.22 -15.22 -13.38
CA GLN A 84 -17.86 -14.21 -14.38
C GLN A 84 -17.97 -12.78 -13.85
N SER A 85 -18.94 -12.49 -12.98
CA SER A 85 -19.15 -11.15 -12.41
C SER A 85 -17.96 -10.73 -11.56
N ASP A 86 -17.48 -11.61 -10.68
CA ASP A 86 -16.31 -11.35 -9.85
C ASP A 86 -15.03 -11.27 -10.69
N ALA A 87 -14.90 -12.12 -11.72
CA ALA A 87 -13.79 -12.05 -12.66
C ALA A 87 -13.69 -10.66 -13.33
N GLU A 88 -14.80 -10.16 -13.87
CA GLU A 88 -14.87 -8.85 -14.50
C GLU A 88 -14.60 -7.73 -13.50
N ARG A 89 -15.14 -7.82 -12.29
CA ARG A 89 -14.94 -6.79 -11.27
C ARG A 89 -13.49 -6.74 -10.78
N LEU A 90 -12.84 -7.88 -10.60
CA LEU A 90 -11.41 -7.95 -10.26
C LEU A 90 -10.52 -7.39 -11.36
N GLU A 91 -10.86 -7.61 -12.63
CA GLU A 91 -10.14 -6.98 -13.75
C GLU A 91 -10.33 -5.46 -13.75
N GLN A 92 -11.54 -4.97 -13.47
CA GLN A 92 -11.77 -3.53 -13.32
C GLN A 92 -10.96 -2.92 -12.18
N PHE A 93 -10.86 -3.60 -11.02
CA PHE A 93 -9.99 -3.15 -9.93
C PHE A 93 -8.51 -3.12 -10.37
N ALA A 94 -8.07 -4.10 -11.17
CA ALA A 94 -6.70 -4.11 -11.69
C ALA A 94 -6.43 -2.93 -12.62
N ILE A 95 -7.38 -2.60 -13.51
CA ILE A 95 -7.31 -1.43 -14.39
C ILE A 95 -7.28 -0.15 -13.54
N GLY A 96 -8.14 -0.04 -12.52
CA GLY A 96 -8.16 1.11 -11.61
C GLY A 96 -6.82 1.32 -10.89
N ALA A 97 -6.14 0.23 -10.47
CA ALA A 97 -4.82 0.32 -9.86
C ALA A 97 -3.76 0.88 -10.83
N GLU A 98 -3.81 0.48 -12.12
CA GLU A 98 -2.95 1.05 -13.15
C GLU A 98 -3.29 2.51 -13.44
N GLU A 99 -4.58 2.86 -13.53
CA GLU A 99 -4.99 4.24 -13.76
C GLU A 99 -4.56 5.16 -12.60
N ALA A 100 -4.66 4.69 -11.36
CA ALA A 100 -4.15 5.40 -10.18
C ALA A 100 -2.63 5.61 -10.27
N GLU A 101 -1.87 4.59 -10.71
CA GLU A 101 -0.44 4.72 -10.99
C GLU A 101 -0.17 5.80 -12.04
N LEU A 102 -0.93 5.79 -13.14
CA LEU A 102 -0.77 6.72 -14.25
C LEU A 102 -1.11 8.17 -13.88
N ALA A 103 -2.18 8.39 -13.11
CA ALA A 103 -2.70 9.72 -12.81
C ALA A 103 -1.88 10.45 -11.74
N LEU A 104 -1.57 9.79 -10.62
CA LEU A 104 -0.82 10.40 -9.53
C LEU A 104 0.69 10.40 -9.83
N HIS A 105 1.25 9.27 -10.27
CA HIS A 105 2.72 9.17 -10.34
C HIS A 105 3.31 9.85 -11.56
N ARG A 106 2.66 9.84 -12.75
CA ARG A 106 3.23 10.55 -13.92
C ARG A 106 3.21 12.06 -13.76
N SER A 107 2.13 12.62 -13.21
CA SER A 107 2.04 14.06 -12.97
C SER A 107 3.11 14.52 -11.98
N PHE A 108 3.33 13.75 -10.92
CA PHE A 108 4.36 14.01 -9.92
C PHE A 108 5.79 13.75 -10.41
N PHE A 109 6.04 12.67 -11.16
CA PHE A 109 7.35 12.37 -11.72
C PHE A 109 7.80 13.44 -12.70
N GLN A 110 6.88 13.94 -13.53
CA GLN A 110 7.14 15.08 -14.41
C GLN A 110 7.41 16.36 -13.60
N GLN A 111 6.58 16.66 -12.61
CA GLN A 111 6.75 17.86 -11.77
C GLN A 111 8.09 17.87 -11.02
N TRP A 112 8.57 16.70 -10.59
CA TRP A 112 9.76 16.55 -9.75
C TRP A 112 11.00 16.09 -10.50
N ASN A 113 10.93 15.92 -11.83
CA ASN A 113 12.01 15.37 -12.66
C ASN A 113 12.56 14.04 -12.13
N ILE A 114 11.68 13.17 -11.62
CA ILE A 114 12.08 11.83 -11.19
C ILE A 114 12.21 10.94 -12.43
N SER A 115 13.39 10.36 -12.63
CA SER A 115 13.56 9.36 -13.69
C SER A 115 12.93 8.04 -13.25
N ALA A 116 12.07 7.48 -14.10
CA ALA A 116 11.53 6.12 -13.91
C ALA A 116 12.59 5.02 -14.12
N THR A 117 13.76 5.37 -14.68
CA THR A 117 14.83 4.39 -14.95
C THR A 117 15.67 4.13 -13.71
N GLY A 118 15.82 2.86 -13.32
CA GLY A 118 16.72 2.46 -12.22
C GLY A 118 16.11 2.60 -10.83
N VAL A 119 14.80 2.77 -10.73
CA VAL A 119 14.07 2.67 -9.45
C VAL A 119 13.89 1.20 -9.09
N GLU A 120 14.19 0.84 -7.85
CA GLU A 120 13.96 -0.50 -7.30
C GLU A 120 12.99 -0.47 -6.11
N GLN A 121 12.40 -1.64 -5.83
CA GLN A 121 11.61 -1.83 -4.62
C GLN A 121 12.55 -1.83 -3.41
N MET A 122 12.23 -1.00 -2.44
CA MET A 122 12.91 -0.97 -1.14
C MET A 122 12.45 -2.14 -0.27
N PRO A 123 13.20 -2.50 0.79
CA PRO A 123 13.00 -3.76 1.50
C PRO A 123 11.55 -4.05 1.93
N ASN A 124 10.83 -3.05 2.45
CA ASN A 124 9.44 -3.21 2.87
C ASN A 124 8.47 -3.34 1.67
N CYS A 125 8.68 -2.59 0.59
CA CYS A 125 7.92 -2.77 -0.64
C CYS A 125 8.10 -4.18 -1.21
N LEU A 126 9.35 -4.64 -1.32
CA LEU A 126 9.65 -5.99 -1.81
C LEU A 126 9.06 -7.08 -0.90
N LEU A 127 9.15 -6.91 0.42
CA LEU A 127 8.55 -7.83 1.38
C LEU A 127 7.04 -7.93 1.17
N TYR A 128 6.37 -6.79 1.04
CA TYR A 128 4.93 -6.74 0.88
C TYR A 128 4.50 -7.38 -0.44
N THR A 129 5.07 -6.94 -1.56
CA THR A 129 4.72 -7.46 -2.89
C THR A 129 5.03 -8.96 -3.01
N SER A 130 6.16 -9.42 -2.46
CA SER A 130 6.51 -10.83 -2.42
C SER A 130 5.53 -11.65 -1.58
N TYR A 131 5.07 -11.12 -0.46
CA TYR A 131 4.09 -11.78 0.39
C TYR A 131 2.76 -11.95 -0.34
N MET A 132 2.18 -10.88 -0.89
CA MET A 132 0.89 -10.95 -1.57
C MET A 132 0.95 -11.83 -2.83
N LYS A 133 2.00 -11.68 -3.66
CA LYS A 133 2.20 -12.53 -4.86
C LYS A 133 2.25 -14.01 -4.50
N ARG A 134 2.96 -14.36 -3.42
CA ARG A 134 3.04 -15.74 -2.92
C ARG A 134 1.66 -16.25 -2.52
N ILE A 135 0.87 -15.47 -1.78
CA ILE A 135 -0.47 -15.92 -1.35
C ILE A 135 -1.38 -16.11 -2.55
N VAL A 136 -1.52 -15.09 -3.40
CA VAL A 136 -2.36 -15.12 -4.61
C VAL A 136 -1.99 -16.27 -5.54
N THR A 137 -0.71 -16.63 -5.63
CA THR A 137 -0.26 -17.70 -6.55
C THR A 137 -0.35 -19.10 -5.94
N THR A 138 -0.22 -19.25 -4.61
CA THR A 138 0.00 -20.57 -3.98
C THR A 138 -1.10 -21.00 -3.01
N ARG A 139 -2.10 -20.15 -2.76
CA ARG A 139 -3.19 -20.40 -1.81
C ARG A 139 -4.55 -20.37 -2.50
N PRO A 140 -5.60 -20.91 -1.85
CA PRO A 140 -6.96 -20.82 -2.36
C PRO A 140 -7.37 -19.38 -2.68
N HIS A 141 -8.25 -19.22 -3.67
CA HIS A 141 -8.73 -17.92 -4.17
C HIS A 141 -9.19 -16.98 -3.04
N ALA A 142 -9.98 -17.50 -2.09
CA ALA A 142 -10.43 -16.76 -0.90
C ALA A 142 -9.30 -16.13 -0.06
N GLN A 143 -8.19 -16.84 0.13
CA GLN A 143 -7.02 -16.31 0.85
C GLN A 143 -6.31 -15.23 0.04
N GLY A 144 -6.33 -15.36 -1.29
CA GLY A 144 -5.92 -14.34 -2.23
C GLY A 144 -6.73 -13.04 -2.13
N LEU A 145 -8.06 -13.16 -2.08
CA LEU A 145 -8.93 -11.99 -1.88
C LEU A 145 -8.63 -11.30 -0.54
N ALA A 146 -8.52 -12.08 0.54
CA ALA A 146 -8.28 -11.57 1.89
C ALA A 146 -6.91 -10.88 2.05
N VAL A 147 -5.85 -11.33 1.35
CA VAL A 147 -4.52 -10.70 1.44
C VAL A 147 -4.47 -9.32 0.78
N LEU A 148 -5.32 -9.05 -0.22
CA LEU A 148 -5.35 -7.77 -0.93
C LEU A 148 -6.33 -6.76 -0.29
N LEU A 149 -7.30 -7.24 0.50
CA LEU A 149 -8.35 -6.40 1.11
C LEU A 149 -7.79 -5.20 1.92
N PRO A 150 -6.70 -5.31 2.71
CA PRO A 150 -6.18 -4.18 3.47
C PRO A 150 -5.75 -2.98 2.62
N CYS A 151 -5.24 -3.21 1.40
CA CYS A 151 -4.86 -2.10 0.51
C CYS A 151 -6.07 -1.20 0.19
N PHE A 152 -7.28 -1.77 0.06
CA PHE A 152 -8.50 -0.98 -0.08
C PHE A 152 -8.92 -0.37 1.26
N TRP A 153 -9.15 -1.24 2.25
CA TRP A 153 -9.88 -0.84 3.44
C TRP A 153 -9.06 0.01 4.41
N VAL A 154 -7.76 -0.26 4.57
CA VAL A 154 -6.88 0.56 5.42
C VAL A 154 -6.72 1.94 4.80
N TYR A 155 -6.49 2.04 3.49
CA TYR A 155 -6.38 3.33 2.79
C TYR A 155 -7.64 4.19 2.92
N GLN A 156 -8.82 3.59 2.74
CA GLN A 156 -10.08 4.30 2.90
C GLN A 156 -10.26 4.80 4.33
N HIS A 157 -9.97 3.94 5.32
CA HIS A 157 -10.07 4.32 6.73
C HIS A 157 -9.11 5.45 7.10
N VAL A 158 -7.83 5.37 6.72
CA VAL A 158 -6.87 6.43 7.04
C VAL A 158 -7.19 7.72 6.29
N GLY A 159 -7.66 7.63 5.03
CA GLY A 159 -8.12 8.79 4.28
C GLY A 159 -9.26 9.52 4.99
N GLN A 160 -10.24 8.78 5.53
CA GLN A 160 -11.33 9.35 6.33
C GLN A 160 -10.83 9.99 7.64
N CYS A 161 -9.94 9.32 8.38
CA CYS A 161 -9.32 9.93 9.56
C CYS A 161 -8.54 11.21 9.23
N MET A 162 -7.86 11.24 8.08
CA MET A 162 -7.13 12.40 7.61
C MET A 162 -8.06 13.54 7.17
N LEU A 163 -9.23 13.24 6.58
CA LEU A 163 -10.27 14.25 6.29
C LEU A 163 -10.81 14.90 7.57
N GLU A 164 -11.08 14.11 8.59
CA GLU A 164 -11.51 14.61 9.91
C GLU A 164 -10.43 15.48 10.54
N LEU A 165 -9.18 15.01 10.56
CA LEU A 165 -8.05 15.76 11.12
C LEU A 165 -7.81 17.07 10.33
N ARG A 166 -7.90 17.03 9.00
CA ARG A 166 -7.80 18.21 8.13
C ARG A 166 -8.89 19.23 8.46
N SER A 167 -10.12 18.77 8.66
CA SER A 167 -11.25 19.62 9.04
C SER A 167 -11.04 20.29 10.39
N ASN A 168 -10.46 19.56 11.36
CA ASN A 168 -10.13 20.10 12.69
C ASN A 168 -9.03 21.17 12.65
N LEU A 169 -8.06 21.05 11.74
CA LEU A 169 -7.00 22.05 11.56
C LEU A 169 -7.47 23.26 10.76
N ALA A 170 -8.47 23.11 9.88
CA ALA A 170 -8.97 24.17 9.00
C ALA A 170 -7.81 24.92 8.30
N ASP A 171 -7.90 26.24 8.19
CA ASP A 171 -6.88 27.10 7.55
C ASP A 171 -5.65 27.39 8.45
N SER A 172 -5.51 26.72 9.60
CA SER A 172 -4.39 26.96 10.52
C SER A 172 -3.04 26.45 10.01
N VAL A 173 -3.06 25.59 8.98
CA VAL A 173 -1.88 24.99 8.38
C VAL A 173 -1.87 25.22 6.87
N ARG A 174 -0.68 25.32 6.28
CA ARG A 174 -0.50 25.37 4.83
C ARG A 174 -0.02 24.00 4.34
N ARG A 175 -0.80 23.39 3.46
CA ARG A 175 -0.50 22.07 2.90
C ARG A 175 -0.09 22.13 1.43
N PRO A 176 0.87 21.31 0.99
CA PRO A 176 1.08 21.06 -0.43
C PRO A 176 -0.17 20.47 -1.09
N PRO A 177 -0.60 20.96 -2.29
CA PRO A 177 -1.80 20.46 -2.97
C PRO A 177 -1.78 18.95 -3.24
N GLN A 178 -0.59 18.36 -3.40
CA GLN A 178 -0.44 16.93 -3.63
C GLN A 178 -0.91 16.09 -2.43
N TYR A 179 -0.75 16.60 -1.20
CA TYR A 179 -1.20 15.89 -0.01
C TYR A 179 -2.73 15.96 0.10
N ASP A 180 -3.34 17.10 -0.24
CA ASP A 180 -4.81 17.21 -0.28
C ASP A 180 -5.41 16.30 -1.36
N ALA A 181 -4.82 16.24 -2.56
CA ALA A 181 -5.28 15.34 -3.61
C ALA A 181 -5.25 13.86 -3.17
N TRP A 182 -4.20 13.45 -2.46
CA TRP A 182 -4.10 12.10 -1.89
C TRP A 182 -5.19 11.86 -0.84
N ILE A 183 -5.41 12.81 0.08
CA ILE A 183 -6.43 12.72 1.14
C ILE A 183 -7.84 12.64 0.53
N ASP A 184 -8.12 13.47 -0.47
CA ASP A 184 -9.42 13.55 -1.13
C ASP A 184 -9.73 12.26 -1.90
N MET A 185 -8.72 11.66 -2.54
CA MET A 185 -8.89 10.42 -3.29
C MET A 185 -9.29 9.26 -2.37
N TYR A 186 -8.50 9.00 -1.32
CA TYR A 186 -8.73 7.83 -0.46
C TYR A 186 -9.83 8.07 0.59
N GLY A 187 -10.04 9.32 1.03
CA GLY A 187 -11.12 9.66 1.95
C GLY A 187 -12.48 9.86 1.28
N GLY A 188 -12.52 9.98 -0.05
CA GLY A 188 -13.71 10.32 -0.83
C GLY A 188 -14.70 9.16 -1.02
N ASP A 189 -15.93 9.54 -1.40
CA ASP A 189 -17.04 8.61 -1.57
C ASP A 189 -16.84 7.61 -2.72
N ASP A 190 -16.08 7.98 -3.75
CA ASP A 190 -15.86 7.10 -4.91
C ASP A 190 -14.96 5.91 -4.54
N PHE A 191 -13.84 6.15 -3.86
CA PHE A 191 -13.01 5.06 -3.34
C PHE A 191 -13.75 4.23 -2.28
N ALA A 192 -14.59 4.87 -1.45
CA ALA A 192 -15.41 4.15 -0.46
C ALA A 192 -16.41 3.18 -1.11
N LYS A 193 -16.91 3.45 -2.32
CA LYS A 193 -17.75 2.48 -3.07
C LYS A 193 -16.94 1.26 -3.50
N GLU A 194 -15.75 1.47 -4.05
CA GLU A 194 -14.85 0.37 -4.45
C GLU A 194 -14.50 -0.53 -3.26
N VAL A 195 -14.17 0.07 -2.11
CA VAL A 195 -13.88 -0.67 -0.87
C VAL A 195 -15.08 -1.50 -0.43
N LYS A 196 -16.29 -0.92 -0.44
CA LYS A 196 -17.52 -1.64 -0.07
C LYS A 196 -17.76 -2.85 -0.96
N GLU A 197 -17.54 -2.71 -2.26
CA GLU A 197 -17.71 -3.80 -3.22
C GLU A 197 -16.67 -4.91 -3.03
N TYR A 198 -15.40 -4.55 -2.79
CA TYR A 198 -14.36 -5.54 -2.50
C TYR A 198 -14.61 -6.27 -1.17
N ILE A 199 -15.08 -5.57 -0.13
CA ILE A 199 -15.52 -6.19 1.13
C ILE A 199 -16.66 -7.18 0.89
N ALA A 200 -17.68 -6.78 0.10
CA ALA A 200 -18.81 -7.63 -0.21
C ALA A 200 -18.38 -8.91 -0.96
N MET A 201 -17.41 -8.81 -1.88
CA MET A 201 -16.84 -9.96 -2.58
C MET A 201 -16.13 -10.93 -1.61
N VAL A 202 -15.34 -10.41 -0.67
CA VAL A 202 -14.67 -11.25 0.34
C VAL A 202 -15.70 -11.90 1.27
N ASP A 203 -16.73 -11.18 1.73
CA ASP A 203 -17.79 -11.72 2.58
C ASP A 203 -18.61 -12.80 1.83
N ALA A 204 -18.89 -12.62 0.54
CA ALA A 204 -19.56 -13.64 -0.28
C ALA A 204 -18.72 -14.92 -0.39
N GLU A 205 -17.42 -14.81 -0.60
CA GLU A 205 -16.53 -15.96 -0.63
C GLU A 205 -16.48 -16.67 0.74
N CYS A 206 -16.46 -15.91 1.85
CA CYS A 206 -16.57 -16.50 3.18
C CYS A 206 -17.86 -17.29 3.39
N GLN A 207 -18.98 -16.81 2.83
CA GLN A 207 -20.26 -17.52 2.88
C GLN A 207 -20.22 -18.82 2.08
N LEU A 208 -19.62 -18.81 0.88
CA LEU A 208 -19.45 -20.02 0.08
C LEU A 208 -18.63 -21.07 0.81
N ILE A 209 -17.59 -20.67 1.55
CA ILE A 209 -16.78 -21.56 2.39
C ILE A 209 -17.64 -22.20 3.48
N LEU A 210 -18.41 -21.39 4.21
CA LEU A 210 -19.28 -21.87 5.29
C LEU A 210 -20.39 -22.81 4.80
N GLN A 211 -20.84 -22.64 3.56
CA GLN A 211 -21.90 -23.46 2.96
C GLN A 211 -21.39 -24.76 2.36
N ASN A 212 -20.19 -24.76 1.78
CA ASN A 212 -19.70 -25.86 0.95
C ASN A 212 -18.61 -26.72 1.62
N GLU A 213 -18.00 -26.26 2.71
CA GLU A 213 -16.98 -27.01 3.43
C GLU A 213 -17.47 -27.56 4.78
N GLU A 214 -16.88 -28.67 5.22
CA GLU A 214 -17.09 -29.19 6.57
C GLU A 214 -16.69 -28.16 7.65
N PRO A 215 -17.41 -28.06 8.78
CA PRO A 215 -17.24 -26.96 9.75
C PRO A 215 -15.79 -26.70 10.21
N ASP A 216 -15.01 -27.75 10.45
CA ASP A 216 -13.61 -27.62 10.87
C ASP A 216 -12.69 -27.13 9.73
N SER A 217 -12.97 -27.53 8.48
CA SER A 217 -12.25 -27.05 7.29
C SER A 217 -12.55 -25.58 7.03
N ALA A 218 -13.85 -25.24 7.01
CA ALA A 218 -14.32 -23.86 6.83
C ALA A 218 -13.68 -22.93 7.87
N LYS A 219 -13.73 -23.32 9.16
CA LYS A 219 -13.11 -22.57 10.24
C LYS A 219 -11.61 -22.34 10.02
N LYS A 220 -10.87 -23.38 9.61
CA LYS A 220 -9.43 -23.28 9.35
C LYS A 220 -9.13 -22.33 8.18
N GLN A 221 -9.92 -22.40 7.11
CA GLN A 221 -9.73 -21.56 5.94
C GLN A 221 -10.02 -20.08 6.24
N LEU A 222 -11.10 -19.78 6.98
CA LEU A 222 -11.43 -18.43 7.45
C LEU A 222 -10.34 -17.88 8.39
N GLN A 223 -9.75 -18.72 9.25
CA GLN A 223 -8.62 -18.32 10.09
C GLN A 223 -7.38 -17.97 9.26
N GLU A 224 -7.09 -18.70 8.18
CA GLU A 224 -5.98 -18.34 7.27
C GLU A 224 -6.27 -17.03 6.51
N MET A 225 -7.51 -16.80 6.07
CA MET A 225 -7.93 -15.52 5.48
C MET A 225 -7.71 -14.36 6.46
N GLN A 226 -8.18 -14.49 7.70
CA GLN A 226 -7.95 -13.50 8.76
C GLN A 226 -6.45 -13.26 9.01
N ARG A 227 -5.64 -14.33 9.01
CA ARG A 227 -4.19 -14.24 9.20
C ARG A 227 -3.51 -13.47 8.06
N HIS A 228 -3.94 -13.68 6.82
CA HIS A 228 -3.44 -12.97 5.65
C HIS A 228 -3.83 -11.50 5.66
N PHE A 229 -5.09 -11.21 5.96
CA PHE A 229 -5.58 -9.86 6.18
C PHE A 229 -4.75 -9.13 7.24
N PHE A 230 -4.57 -9.74 8.43
CA PHE A 230 -3.80 -9.13 9.50
C PHE A 230 -2.32 -8.92 9.14
N MET A 231 -1.71 -9.83 8.38
CA MET A 231 -0.34 -9.64 7.92
C MET A 231 -0.23 -8.45 6.96
N SER A 232 -1.15 -8.32 6.02
CA SER A 232 -1.19 -7.17 5.11
C SER A 232 -1.40 -5.86 5.87
N CYS A 233 -2.24 -5.81 6.92
CA CYS A 233 -2.33 -4.62 7.79
C CYS A 233 -1.00 -4.25 8.47
N LYS A 234 -0.17 -5.24 8.86
CA LYS A 234 1.19 -4.97 9.39
C LYS A 234 2.10 -4.40 8.33
N LEU A 235 2.00 -4.93 7.11
CA LEU A 235 2.79 -4.49 5.98
C LEU A 235 2.40 -3.06 5.55
N GLU A 236 1.11 -2.69 5.64
CA GLU A 236 0.65 -1.30 5.46
C GLU A 236 1.31 -0.35 6.46
N HIS A 237 1.29 -0.69 7.75
CA HIS A 237 1.97 0.10 8.78
C HIS A 237 3.46 0.28 8.46
N MET A 238 4.14 -0.82 8.11
CA MET A 238 5.54 -0.81 7.72
C MET A 238 5.80 -0.03 6.42
N PHE A 239 4.79 0.08 5.54
CA PHE A 239 4.86 0.87 4.31
C PHE A 239 4.92 2.38 4.62
N TRP A 240 4.13 2.84 5.59
CA TRP A 240 4.22 4.22 6.08
C TRP A 240 5.52 4.49 6.83
N ASP A 241 5.98 3.53 7.63
CA ASP A 241 7.24 3.64 8.38
C ASP A 241 8.45 3.75 7.44
N GLN A 242 8.52 2.92 6.38
CA GLN A 242 9.59 3.05 5.38
C GLN A 242 9.58 4.41 4.70
N ALA A 243 8.42 5.02 4.46
CA ALA A 243 8.33 6.31 3.79
C ALA A 243 8.71 7.46 4.73
N LEU A 244 8.37 7.36 6.01
CA LEU A 244 8.77 8.32 7.03
C LEU A 244 10.30 8.33 7.25
N HIS A 245 10.94 7.18 7.14
CA HIS A 245 12.37 7.03 7.34
C HIS A 245 13.19 6.99 6.04
N ARG A 246 12.53 6.94 4.87
CA ARG A 246 13.12 6.71 3.55
C ARG A 246 14.07 5.51 3.58
N MET A 247 13.51 4.35 3.91
CA MET A 247 14.28 3.11 4.04
C MET A 247 15.03 2.78 2.74
N GLU A 248 16.29 2.37 2.84
CA GLU A 248 17.10 1.97 1.70
C GLU A 248 17.68 0.57 1.90
N TRP A 249 18.10 -0.06 0.81
CA TRP A 249 18.92 -1.25 0.89
C TRP A 249 20.25 -0.95 1.59
N PRO A 250 20.81 -1.88 2.38
CA PRO A 250 22.14 -1.70 2.94
C PRO A 250 23.17 -1.58 1.82
N THR A 251 23.83 -0.43 1.72
CA THR A 251 24.99 -0.30 0.83
C THR A 251 26.16 -1.03 1.47
N ILE A 252 26.44 -2.26 1.04
CA ILE A 252 27.71 -2.91 1.38
C ILE A 252 28.79 -2.14 0.63
N GLY A 253 29.58 -1.36 1.36
CA GLY A 253 30.62 -0.49 0.79
C GLY A 253 31.73 -1.28 0.09
N VAL A 254 31.49 -1.75 -1.13
CA VAL A 254 32.55 -2.29 -2.00
C VAL A 254 33.49 -1.15 -2.40
N LEU A 255 32.98 0.06 -2.58
CA LEU A 255 33.79 1.26 -2.86
C LEU A 255 34.65 1.73 -1.68
N MET A 256 34.17 1.63 -0.43
CA MET A 256 34.97 2.02 0.75
C MET A 256 36.07 1.01 1.09
N ARG A 257 35.86 -0.29 0.83
CA ARG A 257 36.92 -1.30 1.01
C ARG A 257 37.98 -1.23 -0.07
N ILE A 258 37.63 -0.94 -1.33
CA ILE A 258 38.64 -0.78 -2.39
C ILE A 258 39.51 0.47 -2.12
N LEU A 259 38.92 1.59 -1.68
CA LEU A 259 39.68 2.81 -1.34
C LEU A 259 40.53 2.64 -0.06
N SER A 260 40.07 1.85 0.92
CA SER A 260 40.84 1.51 2.12
C SER A 260 41.99 0.52 1.85
N ILE A 261 41.83 -0.41 0.89
CA ILE A 261 42.85 -1.40 0.51
C ILE A 261 43.87 -0.79 -0.45
N LEU A 262 43.49 0.20 -1.27
CA LEU A 262 44.36 0.89 -2.21
C LEU A 262 45.23 2.01 -1.62
N GLY A 263 45.21 2.20 -0.30
CA GLY A 263 46.27 2.89 0.44
C GLY A 263 46.96 4.05 -0.29
N THR A 264 46.23 5.09 -0.69
CA THR A 264 46.85 6.39 -0.99
C THR A 264 46.77 7.27 0.24
N GLY A 265 47.57 6.91 1.25
CA GLY A 265 48.08 7.90 2.16
C GLY A 265 49.03 8.80 1.38
N ASN A 266 48.62 10.04 1.10
CA ASN A 266 49.55 11.15 0.96
C ASN A 266 48.86 12.44 1.46
N PRO A 267 49.35 13.08 2.53
CA PRO A 267 48.75 14.27 3.11
C PRO A 267 49.05 15.58 2.35
N ASN A 268 49.59 15.53 1.13
CA ASN A 268 49.88 16.73 0.34
C ASN A 268 49.19 16.65 -1.02
N GLY A 269 48.34 17.66 -1.28
CA GLY A 269 47.46 17.74 -2.43
C GLY A 269 48.19 17.69 -3.77
N ASP A 270 47.57 16.97 -4.70
CA ASP A 270 47.22 17.48 -6.03
C ASP A 270 46.27 16.48 -6.69
N SER A 271 45.14 16.99 -7.16
CA SER A 271 44.10 16.23 -7.85
C SER A 271 44.55 15.89 -9.27
N PHE A 272 44.54 14.64 -9.68
CA PHE A 272 44.17 14.31 -11.06
C PHE A 272 43.59 12.89 -11.16
N CYS A 273 42.49 12.85 -11.88
CA CYS A 273 41.61 11.73 -12.17
C CYS A 273 42.36 10.59 -12.88
N ASP A 274 42.22 9.34 -12.44
CA ASP A 274 42.64 8.17 -13.23
C ASP A 274 41.44 7.22 -13.44
N TYR A 275 40.45 7.74 -14.15
CA TYR A 275 39.23 7.04 -14.55
C TYR A 275 39.51 5.89 -15.55
N GLU A 276 40.62 5.97 -16.30
CA GLU A 276 41.00 4.93 -17.28
C GLU A 276 41.47 3.62 -16.63
N ARG A 277 42.13 3.69 -15.46
CA ARG A 277 42.54 2.47 -14.73
C ARG A 277 41.35 1.70 -14.16
N LEU A 278 40.33 2.40 -13.68
CA LEU A 278 39.09 1.80 -13.17
C LEU A 278 38.25 1.13 -14.27
N SER A 279 38.19 1.76 -15.46
CA SER A 279 37.52 1.21 -16.65
C SER A 279 38.15 -0.12 -17.10
N ARG A 280 39.48 -0.22 -17.15
CA ARG A 280 40.17 -1.45 -17.57
C ARG A 280 40.02 -2.60 -16.56
N PHE A 281 39.90 -2.29 -15.28
CA PHE A 281 39.74 -3.33 -14.24
C PHE A 281 38.34 -3.96 -14.29
N LEU A 282 37.30 -3.17 -14.52
CA LEU A 282 35.92 -3.66 -14.63
C LEU A 282 35.68 -4.47 -15.92
N SER A 283 36.40 -4.17 -17.00
CA SER A 283 36.30 -4.93 -18.26
C SER A 283 36.88 -6.35 -18.18
N VAL A 284 37.78 -6.63 -17.22
CA VAL A 284 38.43 -7.96 -17.08
C VAL A 284 37.64 -8.90 -16.15
N CYS A 285 36.80 -8.36 -15.26
CA CYS A 285 36.01 -9.16 -14.32
C CYS A 285 34.62 -9.58 -14.85
N MET A 286 34.22 -9.17 -16.05
CA MET A 286 32.94 -9.51 -16.67
C MET A 286 33.05 -10.43 -17.91
N THR A 287 34.12 -11.21 -17.99
CA THR A 287 34.27 -12.40 -18.87
C THR A 287 34.72 -13.58 -18.03
#